data_AF-A0A352F4K6-F1
#
_entry.id   AF-A0A352F4K6-F1
#
_cell.length_a   1.000
_cell.length_b   1.000
_cell.length_c   1.000
_cell.angle_alpha   90.00
_cell.angle_beta   90.00
_cell.angle_gamma   90.00
#
_symmetry.space_group_name_H-M   'P 1'
#
loop_
_entity.id
_entity.type
_entity.pdbx_description
1 polymer ?
#
loop_
_entity_poly.entity_id
_entity_poly.type
_entity_poly.pdbx_seq_one_letter_code
_entity_poly.pdbx_strand_id
1 'polypeptide(L)' 'MPTYSFTNYFESQVLRKRPYLRKEWCIAIIENPIRFEIQSNGRVRFWGQVSELDDRVLRVVTLADRVTIHNAFPDRGFRP' A
#
# COMPACT_ATOMS: atom_id res chain seq x y z
N MET A 1 -12.77 14.15 0.67
CA MET A 1 -11.82 13.03 0.83
C MET A 1 -11.89 12.18 -0.42
N PRO A 2 -10.76 11.74 -1.00
CA PRO A 2 -10.78 10.85 -2.14
C PRO A 2 -11.43 9.51 -1.75
N THR A 3 -12.25 8.96 -2.64
CA THR A 3 -12.81 7.62 -2.46
C THR A 3 -11.75 6.61 -2.90
N TYR A 4 -11.18 5.87 -1.94
CA TYR A 4 -10.23 4.79 -2.23
C TYR A 4 -10.96 3.54 -2.72
N SER A 5 -10.36 2.83 -3.67
CA SER A 5 -10.89 1.57 -4.21
C SER A 5 -9.83 0.48 -4.17
N PHE A 6 -10.25 -0.77 -4.31
CA PHE A 6 -9.38 -1.95 -4.27
C PHE A 6 -9.61 -2.79 -5.51
N THR A 7 -8.53 -3.22 -6.16
CA THR A 7 -8.67 -4.14 -7.31
C THR A 7 -9.11 -5.53 -6.85
N ASN A 8 -9.77 -6.30 -7.73
CA ASN A 8 -10.10 -7.71 -7.47
C ASN A 8 -8.86 -8.55 -7.11
N TYR A 9 -7.69 -8.22 -7.67
CA TYR A 9 -6.44 -8.86 -7.31
C TYR A 9 -6.07 -8.60 -5.83
N PHE A 10 -6.26 -7.37 -5.35
CA PHE A 10 -6.03 -7.03 -3.96
C PHE A 10 -6.93 -7.85 -3.04
N GLU A 11 -8.23 -7.87 -3.32
CA GLU A 11 -9.19 -8.56 -2.47
C GLU A 11 -9.02 -10.09 -2.48
N SER A 12 -8.85 -10.69 -3.66
CA SER A 12 -8.80 -12.16 -3.80
C SER A 12 -7.43 -12.77 -3.56
N GLN A 13 -6.33 -12.02 -3.79
CA GLN A 13 -4.97 -12.55 -3.69
C GLN A 13 -4.18 -11.93 -2.54
N VAL A 14 -4.20 -10.60 -2.41
CA VAL A 14 -3.35 -9.90 -1.44
C VAL A 14 -3.86 -10.17 -0.02
N LEU A 15 -5.15 -9.93 0.23
CA LEU A 15 -5.77 -10.20 1.53
C LEU A 15 -5.76 -11.70 1.87
N ARG A 16 -5.99 -12.57 0.88
CA ARG A 16 -5.91 -14.03 1.08
C ARG A 16 -4.53 -14.50 1.54
N LYS A 17 -3.45 -13.97 0.96
CA LYS A 17 -2.08 -14.33 1.32
C LYS A 17 -1.55 -13.58 2.55
N ARG A 18 -2.20 -12.48 2.94
CA ARG A 18 -1.81 -11.60 4.06
C ARG A 18 -3.06 -11.24 4.87
N PRO A 19 -3.64 -12.20 5.60
CA PRO A 19 -4.88 -11.97 6.34
C PRO A 19 -4.72 -10.95 7.48
N TYR A 20 -3.49 -10.65 7.89
CA TYR A 20 -3.17 -9.60 8.86
C TYR A 20 -3.25 -8.17 8.27
N LEU A 21 -3.26 -8.04 6.94
CA LEU A 21 -3.24 -6.74 6.28
C LEU A 21 -4.60 -6.04 6.41
N ARG A 22 -4.58 -4.79 6.86
CA ARG A 22 -5.77 -3.94 6.97
C ARG A 22 -5.84 -2.93 5.84
N LYS A 23 -7.05 -2.70 5.31
CA LYS A 23 -7.30 -1.74 4.23
C LYS A 23 -7.00 -0.31 4.69
N GLU A 24 -7.28 -0.04 5.95
CA GLU A 24 -7.09 1.23 6.64
C GLU A 24 -5.61 1.63 6.69
N TRP A 25 -4.72 0.66 6.94
CA TRP A 25 -3.26 0.91 6.88
C TRP A 25 -2.83 1.33 5.47
N CYS A 26 -3.39 0.70 4.44
CA CYS A 26 -3.04 1.03 3.06
C CYS A 26 -3.47 2.48 2.72
N ILE A 27 -4.65 2.87 3.17
CA ILE A 27 -5.18 4.23 2.97
C ILE A 27 -4.33 5.25 3.73
N ALA A 28 -4.08 5.02 5.02
CA ALA A 28 -3.28 5.94 5.85
C ALA A 28 -1.88 6.19 5.26
N ILE A 29 -1.25 5.16 4.69
CA ILE A 29 0.06 5.29 4.04
C ILE A 29 -0.01 6.08 2.74
N ILE A 30 -1.11 5.99 1.97
CA ILE A 30 -1.27 6.82 0.77
C ILE A 30 -1.53 8.28 1.16
N GLU A 31 -2.27 8.52 2.23
CA GLU A 31 -2.57 9.87 2.73
C GLU A 31 -1.34 10.56 3.35
N ASN A 32 -0.50 9.80 4.07
CA ASN A 32 0.69 10.32 4.72
C ASN A 32 1.92 9.40 4.51
N PRO A 33 2.47 9.33 3.28
CA PRO A 33 3.61 8.48 2.99
C PRO A 33 4.91 9.06 3.55
N ILE A 34 5.78 8.19 4.07
CA ILE A 34 7.18 8.53 4.35
C ILE A 34 7.93 8.78 3.04
N ARG A 35 7.60 8.00 2.00
CA ARG A 35 8.16 8.12 0.65
C ARG A 35 7.11 7.68 -0.37
N PHE A 36 7.16 8.26 -1.56
CA PHE A 36 6.45 7.71 -2.72
C PHE A 36 7.34 7.74 -3.98
N GLU A 37 7.01 6.87 -4.93
CA GLU A 37 7.74 6.75 -6.19
C GLU A 37 6.78 6.36 -7.32
N ILE A 38 6.87 7.06 -8.44
CA ILE A 38 6.13 6.73 -9.66
C ILE A 38 6.99 5.79 -10.50
N GLN A 39 6.46 4.62 -10.81
CA GLN A 39 7.12 3.64 -11.66
C GLN A 39 6.95 4.00 -13.14
N SER A 40 7.84 3.50 -14.00
CA SER A 40 7.79 3.70 -15.46
C SER A 40 6.49 3.22 -16.12
N ASN A 41 5.78 2.27 -15.51
CA ASN A 41 4.49 1.77 -15.96
C ASN A 41 3.28 2.55 -15.39
N GLY A 42 3.52 3.70 -14.76
CA GLY A 42 2.49 4.57 -14.19
C GLY A 42 1.98 4.16 -12.81
N ARG A 43 2.33 2.98 -12.28
CA ARG A 43 1.97 2.60 -10.90
C ARG A 43 2.70 3.48 -9.91
N VAL A 44 2.09 3.70 -8.75
CA VAL A 44 2.73 4.48 -7.68
C VAL A 44 2.94 3.60 -6.46
N ARG A 45 4.16 3.66 -5.92
CA ARG A 45 4.53 3.01 -4.66
C ARG A 45 4.53 4.05 -3.56
N PHE A 46 3.90 3.71 -2.45
CA PHE A 46 3.89 4.49 -1.22
C PHE A 46 4.49 3.64 -0.11
N TRP A 47 5.30 4.24 0.74
CA TRP A 47 5.87 3.60 1.91
C TRP A 47 5.40 4.33 3.15
N GLY A 48 5.03 3.58 4.17
CA GLY A 48 4.73 4.13 5.49
C GLY A 48 4.88 3.07 6.57
N GLN A 49 5.18 3.54 7.77
CA GLN A 49 5.33 2.70 8.95
C GLN A 49 3.95 2.37 9.52
N VAL A 50 3.78 1.14 9.97
CA VAL A 50 2.54 0.67 10.61
C VAL A 50 2.90 0.21 12.01
N SER A 51 2.49 0.98 13.02
CA SER A 51 2.79 0.70 14.42
C SER A 51 2.17 -0.63 14.89
N GLU A 52 0.97 -0.93 14.42
CA GLU A 52 0.26 -2.18 14.74
C GLU A 52 0.83 -3.42 14.03
N LEU A 53 1.88 -3.24 13.21
CA LEU A 53 2.59 -4.31 12.52
C LEU A 53 4.07 -4.33 12.92
N ASP A 54 4.35 -4.28 14.23
CA ASP A 54 5.69 -4.22 14.82
C ASP A 54 6.56 -3.09 14.23
N ASP A 55 5.97 -1.92 14.01
CA ASP A 55 6.65 -0.76 13.40
C ASP A 55 7.30 -1.05 12.03
N ARG A 56 6.78 -2.05 11.31
CA ARG A 56 7.30 -2.39 9.99
C ARG A 56 6.86 -1.37 8.95
N VAL A 57 7.74 -1.16 7.98
CA VAL A 57 7.41 -0.38 6.78
C VAL A 57 6.60 -1.24 5.82
N LEU A 58 5.42 -0.75 5.46
CA LEU A 58 4.57 -1.35 4.45
C LEU A 58 4.71 -0.57 3.15
N ARG A 59 4.87 -1.29 2.04
CA ARG A 59 4.80 -0.74 0.69
C ARG A 59 3.42 -0.98 0.12
N VAL A 60 2.72 0.10 -0.23
CA VAL A 60 1.41 0.10 -0.88
C VAL A 60 1.60 0.49 -2.34
N VAL A 61 0.96 -0.23 -3.25
CA VAL A 61 1.04 0.00 -4.70
C VAL A 61 -0.34 0.33 -5.23
N THR A 62 -0.48 1.49 -5.84
CA THR A 62 -1.70 1.91 -6.53
C THR A 62 -1.54 1.78 -8.05
N LEU A 63 -2.67 1.88 -8.76
CA LEU A 63 -2.66 2.18 -10.19
C LEU A 63 -2.29 3.66 -10.42
N ALA A 64 -2.33 4.09 -11.68
CA ALA A 64 -1.91 5.44 -12.09
C ALA A 64 -2.78 6.57 -11.49
N ASP A 65 -4.01 6.26 -11.10
CA ASP A 65 -4.95 7.18 -10.46
C ASP A 65 -4.62 7.49 -8.99
N ARG A 66 -3.64 6.80 -8.39
CA ARG A 66 -3.20 6.96 -6.99
C ARG A 66 -4.25 6.66 -5.91
N VAL A 67 -5.45 6.22 -6.31
CA VAL A 67 -6.57 5.94 -5.40
C VAL A 67 -7.06 4.50 -5.49
N THR A 68 -6.73 3.79 -6.58
CA THR A 68 -7.04 2.37 -6.76
C THR A 68 -5.87 1.51 -6.26
N ILE A 69 -6.05 0.88 -5.10
CA ILE A 69 -5.05 0.06 -4.43
C ILE A 69 -4.97 -1.31 -5.08
N HIS A 70 -3.78 -1.65 -5.58
CA HIS A 70 -3.53 -2.88 -6.32
C HIS A 70 -2.79 -3.92 -5.48
N ASN A 71 -1.80 -3.52 -4.69
CA ASN A 71 -1.01 -4.45 -3.87
C ASN A 71 -0.50 -3.79 -2.59
N ALA A 72 -0.23 -4.57 -1.54
CA ALA A 72 0.46 -4.08 -0.35
C ALA A 72 1.16 -5.21 0.39
N PHE A 73 2.34 -4.92 0.95
CA PHE A 73 3.14 -5.90 1.69
C PHE A 73 4.24 -5.23 2.52
N PRO A 74 4.71 -5.88 3.61
CA PRO A 74 5.87 -5.40 4.35
C PRO A 74 7.12 -5.35 3.46
N ASP A 75 7.80 -4.22 3.43
CA ASP A 75 8.99 -4.00 2.63
C ASP A 75 10.24 -4.05 3.51
N ARG A 76 10.80 -5.26 3.67
CA ARG A 76 12.01 -5.51 4.48
C ARG A 76 13.27 -4.87 3.89
N GLY A 77 13.23 -4.45 2.63
CA GLY A 77 14.36 -3.82 1.95
C GLY A 77 14.29 -2.30 1.97
N PHE A 78 13.25 -1.71 2.55
CA PHE A 78 13.14 -0.26 2.66
C PHE A 78 14.29 0.27 3.52
N ARG A 79 15.02 1.23 2.94
CA ARG A 79 15.97 2.06 3.66
C ARG A 79 15.45 3.49 3.57
N PRO A 80 15.21 4.16 4.71
CA PRO A 80 14.76 5.54 4.73
C PRO A 80 15.72 6.47 3.99
#